data_AF-A0A955PYG3-F1
#
_entry.id   AF-A0A955PYG3-F1
#
_cell.length_a   1.000
_cell.length_b   1.000
_cell.length_c   1.000
_cell.angle_alpha   90.00
_cell.angle_beta   90.00
_cell.angle_gamma   90.00
#
_symmetry.space_group_name_H-M   'P 1'
#
loop_
_entity.id
_entity.type
_entity.pdbx_description
1 polymer ?
#
loop_
_entity_poly.entity_id
_entity_poly.type
_entity_poly.pdbx_seq_one_letter_code
_entity_poly.pdbx_strand_id
1 'polypeptide(L)'
;PHKLQEAGFHIVRAQSHMHLCPGNSPMATVMAESALVLEQEYVKTGLCSPKDIQVYVRLSQDSTHWALYHSTTSVIARKPII
;
A
#
# COMPACT_ATOMS: atom_id res chain seq x y z
N PRO A 1 14.19 -2.51 -3.06
CA PRO A 1 15.16 -3.63 -3.22
C PRO A 1 15.73 -3.76 -4.64
N HIS A 2 14.88 -3.80 -5.67
CA HIS A 2 15.31 -4.03 -7.06
C HIS A 2 16.40 -3.07 -7.56
N LYS A 3 16.23 -1.75 -7.36
CA LYS A 3 17.25 -0.75 -7.73
C LYS A 3 18.65 -1.00 -7.12
N LEU A 4 18.72 -1.59 -5.92
CA LEU A 4 20.01 -1.95 -5.30
C LEU A 4 20.64 -3.17 -5.99
N GLN A 5 19.82 -4.13 -6.43
CA GLN A 5 20.29 -5.28 -7.22
C GLN A 5 20.79 -4.84 -8.59
N GLU A 6 20.07 -3.94 -9.28
CA GLU A 6 20.51 -3.35 -10.55
C GLU A 6 21.86 -2.62 -10.39
N ALA A 7 22.08 -1.97 -9.25
CA ALA A 7 23.36 -1.34 -8.90
C ALA A 7 24.46 -2.34 -8.47
N GLY A 8 24.22 -3.65 -8.57
CA GLY A 8 25.19 -4.71 -8.28
C GLY A 8 25.26 -5.14 -6.80
N PHE A 9 24.48 -4.56 -5.90
CA PHE A 9 24.46 -4.97 -4.49
C PHE A 9 23.72 -6.30 -4.31
N HIS A 10 24.26 -7.14 -3.42
CA HIS A 10 23.57 -8.34 -2.98
C HIS A 10 22.59 -8.00 -1.85
N ILE A 11 21.30 -8.28 -2.03
CA ILE A 11 20.30 -8.10 -0.97
C ILE A 11 20.49 -9.21 0.06
N VAL A 12 20.91 -8.83 1.26
CA VAL A 12 21.11 -9.76 2.38
C VAL A 12 19.78 -10.04 3.07
N ARG A 13 18.96 -8.99 3.23
CA ARG A 13 17.66 -9.10 3.88
C ARG A 13 16.73 -8.01 3.39
N ALA A 14 15.47 -8.37 3.15
CA ALA A 14 14.38 -7.42 3.00
C ALA A 14 13.26 -7.82 3.96
N GLN A 15 12.79 -6.88 4.78
CA GLN A 15 11.70 -7.11 5.71
C GLN A 15 10.75 -5.93 5.67
N SER A 16 9.46 -6.22 5.54
CA SER A 16 8.39 -5.25 5.63
C SER A 16 7.63 -5.42 6.94
N HIS A 17 7.37 -4.31 7.61
CA HIS A 17 6.41 -4.23 8.72
C HIS A 17 5.14 -3.59 8.18
N MET A 18 4.03 -4.29 8.32
CA MET A 18 2.73 -3.89 7.77
C MET A 18 1.78 -3.65 8.95
N HIS A 19 1.14 -2.49 8.98
CA HIS A 19 0.22 -2.13 10.05
C HIS A 19 -1.22 -2.46 9.64
N LEU A 20 -1.83 -3.41 10.35
CA LEU A 20 -3.26 -3.67 10.23
C LEU A 20 -4.03 -2.50 10.84
N CYS A 21 -4.91 -1.89 10.05
CA CYS A 21 -5.74 -0.78 10.46
C CYS A 21 -7.22 -1.20 10.36
N PRO A 22 -8.00 -1.08 11.45
CA PRO A 22 -9.43 -1.29 11.37
C PRO A 22 -10.09 -0.13 10.61
N GLY A 23 -11.27 -0.37 10.03
CA GLY A 23 -12.12 0.72 9.55
C GLY A 23 -12.48 1.70 10.68
N ASN A 24 -12.85 2.92 10.29
CA ASN A 24 -12.99 4.10 11.17
C ASN A 24 -11.70 4.55 11.88
N SER A 25 -10.54 3.93 11.62
CA SER A 25 -9.27 4.49 12.08
C SER A 25 -8.92 5.76 11.28
N PRO A 26 -8.11 6.69 11.84
CA PRO A 26 -7.68 7.88 11.12
C PRO A 26 -7.03 7.58 9.76
N MET A 27 -6.27 6.48 9.67
CA MET A 27 -5.66 6.05 8.42
C MET A 27 -6.69 5.56 7.41
N ALA A 28 -7.68 4.76 7.84
CA ALA A 28 -8.75 4.29 6.96
C ALA A 28 -9.56 5.46 6.39
N THR A 29 -9.83 6.49 7.20
CA THR A 29 -10.53 7.72 6.76
C THR A 29 -9.75 8.46 5.68
N VAL A 30 -8.46 8.76 5.93
CA VAL A 30 -7.62 9.48 4.96
C VAL A 30 -7.52 8.72 3.63
N MET A 31 -7.38 7.40 3.69
CA MET A 31 -7.25 6.58 2.49
C MET A 31 -8.55 6.48 1.69
N ALA A 32 -9.71 6.49 2.36
CA ALA A 32 -11.01 6.54 1.70
C ALA A 32 -11.26 7.89 1.01
N GLU A 33 -10.94 9.00 1.67
CA GLU A 33 -11.02 10.33 1.08
C GLU A 33 -10.09 10.46 -0.12
N SER A 34 -8.86 9.95 -0.01
CA SER A 34 -7.92 9.88 -1.14
C SER A 34 -8.49 9.06 -2.30
N ALA A 35 -9.16 7.94 -2.02
CA ALA A 35 -9.75 7.10 -3.04
C ALA A 35 -10.89 7.79 -3.81
N LEU A 36 -11.71 8.58 -3.11
CA LEU A 36 -12.77 9.39 -3.71
C LEU A 36 -12.20 10.50 -4.60
N VAL A 37 -11.18 11.23 -4.13
CA VAL A 37 -10.54 12.30 -4.92
C VAL A 37 -9.90 11.75 -6.21
N LEU A 38 -9.38 10.53 -6.16
CA LEU A 38 -8.71 9.86 -7.29
C LEU A 38 -9.63 8.92 -8.09
N GLU A 39 -10.94 8.91 -7.84
CA GLU A 39 -11.88 7.96 -8.45
C GLU A 39 -11.74 7.89 -9.97
N GLN A 40 -11.69 9.05 -10.63
CA GLN A 40 -11.55 9.11 -12.08
C GLN A 40 -10.24 8.49 -12.58
N GLU A 41 -9.14 8.68 -11.84
CA GLU A 41 -7.84 8.09 -12.21
C GLU A 41 -7.84 6.58 -12.03
N TYR A 42 -8.48 6.06 -10.98
CA TYR A 42 -8.66 4.62 -10.83
C TYR A 42 -9.52 4.03 -11.94
N VAL A 43 -10.64 4.66 -12.29
CA VAL A 43 -11.54 4.16 -13.33
C VAL A 43 -10.88 4.18 -14.72
N LYS A 44 -10.08 5.21 -15.02
CA LYS A 44 -9.31 5.30 -16.28
C LYS A 44 -8.36 4.13 -16.50
N THR A 45 -7.89 3.47 -15.44
CA THR A 45 -7.04 2.27 -15.59
C THR A 45 -7.78 1.08 -16.23
N GLY A 46 -9.12 1.09 -16.21
CA GLY A 46 -9.94 -0.04 -16.65
C GLY A 46 -9.92 -1.24 -15.67
N LEU A 47 -9.18 -1.15 -14.57
CA LEU A 47 -9.05 -2.21 -13.55
C LEU A 47 -10.00 -2.03 -12.36
N CYS A 48 -10.67 -0.89 -12.28
CA CYS A 48 -11.53 -0.52 -11.18
C CYS A 48 -12.79 0.16 -11.72
N SER A 49 -13.94 -0.18 -11.16
CA SER A 49 -15.20 0.51 -11.43
C SER A 49 -15.52 1.54 -10.32
N PRO A 50 -16.39 2.52 -10.58
CA PRO A 50 -16.93 3.40 -9.53
C PRO A 50 -17.50 2.61 -8.34
N LYS A 51 -18.11 1.45 -8.60
CA LYS A 51 -18.67 0.57 -7.57
C LYS A 51 -17.58 0.01 -6.65
N ASP A 52 -16.40 -0.32 -7.19
CA ASP A 52 -15.30 -0.83 -6.39
C ASP A 52 -14.76 0.23 -5.43
N ILE A 53 -14.69 1.50 -5.88
CA ILE A 53 -14.34 2.64 -5.03
C ILE A 53 -15.38 2.82 -3.90
N GLN A 54 -16.67 2.75 -4.22
CA GLN A 54 -17.71 2.82 -3.19
C GLN A 54 -17.63 1.68 -2.17
N VAL A 55 -17.35 0.46 -2.64
CA VAL A 55 -17.14 -0.69 -1.74
C VAL A 55 -15.92 -0.46 -0.85
N TYR A 56 -14.82 0.02 -1.40
CA TYR A 56 -13.61 0.35 -0.65
C TYR A 56 -13.88 1.40 0.44
N VAL A 57 -14.59 2.48 0.11
CA VAL A 57 -14.97 3.56 1.05
C VAL A 57 -15.94 3.04 2.12
N ARG A 58 -16.89 2.18 1.76
CA ARG A 58 -17.78 1.55 2.75
C ARG A 58 -16.99 0.68 3.72
N LEU A 59 -16.06 -0.12 3.21
CA LEU A 59 -15.23 -1.01 4.04
C LEU A 59 -14.28 -0.24 4.96
N SER A 60 -13.79 0.92 4.55
CA SER A 60 -12.97 1.77 5.43
C SER A 60 -13.76 2.36 6.60
N GLN A 61 -15.09 2.31 6.56
CA GLN A 61 -16.00 2.77 7.63
C GLN A 61 -16.50 1.62 8.53
N ASP A 62 -16.12 0.37 8.22
CA ASP A 62 -16.50 -0.81 9.00
C ASP A 62 -15.39 -1.16 10.00
N SER A 63 -15.63 -0.95 11.30
CA SER A 63 -14.65 -1.24 12.35
C SER A 63 -14.33 -2.73 12.51
N THR A 64 -15.11 -3.62 11.91
CA THR A 64 -14.83 -5.06 11.85
C THR A 64 -13.98 -5.45 10.63
N HIS A 65 -13.86 -4.55 9.66
CA HIS A 65 -12.99 -4.72 8.51
C HIS A 65 -11.58 -4.22 8.81
N TRP A 66 -10.57 -4.99 8.42
CA TRP A 66 -9.17 -4.66 8.64
C TRP A 66 -8.41 -4.63 7.31
N ALA A 67 -7.62 -3.58 7.11
CA ALA A 67 -6.88 -3.36 5.88
C ALA A 67 -5.42 -2.96 6.16
N LEU A 68 -4.59 -3.07 5.12
CA LEU A 68 -3.20 -2.60 5.12
C LEU A 68 -3.11 -1.39 4.18
N TYR A 69 -2.80 -0.22 4.73
CA TYR A 69 -2.67 1.01 3.94
C TYR A 69 -1.23 1.43 3.69
N HIS A 70 -0.33 1.08 4.60
CA HIS A 70 1.09 1.40 4.48
C HIS A 70 1.96 0.31 5.10
N SER A 71 3.21 0.28 4.67
CA SER A 71 4.23 -0.58 5.25
C SER A 71 5.56 0.14 5.29
N THR A 72 6.38 -0.20 6.29
CA THR A 72 7.78 0.22 6.34
C THR A 72 8.64 -0.96 5.91
N THR A 73 9.39 -0.77 4.83
CA THR A 73 10.29 -1.82 4.32
C THR A 73 11.74 -1.46 4.62
N SER A 74 12.40 -2.31 5.40
CA SER A 74 13.83 -2.25 5.66
C SER A 74 14.58 -3.18 4.71
N VAL A 75 15.72 -2.72 4.20
CA VAL A 75 16.57 -3.51 3.30
C VAL A 75 18.01 -3.42 3.78
N ILE A 76 18.64 -4.57 3.99
CA ILE A 76 20.08 -4.69 4.21
C ILE A 76 20.67 -5.23 2.92
N ALA A 77 21.62 -4.50 2.36
CA ALA A 77 22.33 -4.89 1.14
C ALA A 77 23.84 -4.80 1.37
N ARG A 78 24.58 -5.68 0.70
CA ARG A 78 26.03 -5.77 0.78
C ARG A 78 26.62 -5.49 -0.60
N LYS A 79 27.64 -4.63 -0.64
CA LYS A 79 28.43 -4.41 -1.86
C LYS A 79 29.09 -5.74 -2.27
N PRO A 80 29.10 -6.11 -3.55
CA PRO A 80 29.78 -7.33 -3.99
C PRO A 80 31.26 -7.25 -3.60
N ILE A 81 31.79 -8.35 -3.10
CA ILE A 81 33.23 -8.50 -2.87
C ILE A 81 33.80 -8.88 -4.23
N ILE A 82 34.62 -7.99 -4.79
CA ILE A 82 35.37 -8.21 -6.02
C ILE A 82 36.48 -9.22 -5.73
#